data_AF-A0A0D7AFH5-F1
#
_entry.id   AF-A0A0D7AFH5-F1
#
_cell.length_a   1.000
_cell.length_b   1.000
_cell.length_c   1.000
_cell.angle_alpha   90.00
_cell.angle_beta   90.00
_cell.angle_gamma   90.00
#
_symmetry.space_group_name_H-M   'P 1'
#
loop_
_entity.id
_entity.type
_entity.pdbx_description
1 polymer ?
#
loop_
_entity_poly.entity_id
_entity_poly.type
_entity_poly.pdbx_seq_one_letter_code
_entity_poly.pdbx_strand_id
1 'polypeptide(L)'
;MSSRTSEWIGSMAHWVELPAVIQENLQKTYFNVPVDVLTKLLPGNNLSVIDALKCPIPPLVPPGIRSYNLEAFFCKESPRNESLSHLVSYLRDSPIPPHDVVRELLSAAQQQLLNGNTSICYAHLGTLLQRCYPLWVISFWQLVHEFSDDIWRPWQDAKRWLLKMLTLKDQPLTRDLAEEVLTLLSVIPYDLPMRGLEDSSMLQIHATWRYLGPHYTMDTMQNDWIGILRAKVLEDASWIRRFRPERSDLITKIIAAYRGRATNVYTNDKSYRWVRQIGDDLVQRGHEVLTIVHLRGLINEPAADPELHFVALAIDSGAAAIRYGDSLGRKIPHALVDALTWWLLQHTVQTFELVDLPITRQHDGHSCGTLAHNALEHHLDPSKVKLVVAKSVAAERLRLFIQVVRLVMTLNSGHSGNSDELAPVQSMAPAAHDNTSSDDIVMPPPSLDIAISLVESGQTARSAPVSTESPAPKDLDVQMSGVEPVERHDAVCSVGVSEDGHVKVEGTKQNAMKQPMLQRDKNIEQEEWMDFEIQTKAASSLEKKRAAWRK
;
A
#
# COMPACT_ATOMS: atom_id res chain seq x y z
N MET A 1 -6.65 31.86 32.35
CA MET A 1 -5.31 31.93 32.96
C MET A 1 -4.29 32.06 31.84
N SER A 2 -3.61 33.20 31.73
CA SER A 2 -2.45 33.33 30.83
C SER A 2 -1.27 32.67 31.53
N SER A 3 -1.12 31.36 31.39
CA SER A 3 0.04 30.63 31.91
C SER A 3 1.24 31.04 31.06
N ARG A 4 2.09 31.92 31.59
CA ARG A 4 3.31 32.32 30.90
C ARG A 4 4.23 31.11 30.85
N THR A 5 4.41 30.51 29.66
CA THR A 5 5.31 29.37 29.42
C THR A 5 6.71 29.61 29.99
N SER A 6 7.16 30.86 30.06
CA SER A 6 8.43 31.27 30.66
C SER A 6 8.56 30.96 32.16
N GLU A 7 7.47 30.87 32.91
CA GLU A 7 7.50 30.54 34.36
C GLU A 7 7.80 29.07 34.62
N TRP A 8 7.61 28.21 33.61
CA TRP A 8 7.80 26.77 33.73
C TRP A 8 9.24 26.35 33.39
N ILE A 9 9.90 27.13 32.54
CA ILE A 9 11.27 26.87 32.06
C ILE A 9 12.26 27.15 33.19
N GLY A 10 13.06 26.15 33.55
CA GLY A 10 14.06 26.24 34.63
C GLY A 10 13.50 25.97 36.03
N SER A 11 12.23 25.56 36.16
CA SER A 11 11.62 25.23 37.46
C SER A 11 12.25 24.02 38.16
N MET A 12 13.06 23.22 37.45
CA MET A 12 13.72 21.98 37.94
C MET A 12 12.76 20.91 38.50
N ALA A 13 11.46 21.12 38.42
CA ALA A 13 10.47 20.14 38.81
C ALA A 13 10.40 19.01 37.77
N HIS A 14 10.44 17.77 38.25
CA HIS A 14 10.20 16.59 37.42
C HIS A 14 8.69 16.42 37.26
N TRP A 15 8.17 16.60 36.04
CA TRP A 15 6.75 16.46 35.76
C TRP A 15 6.51 15.12 35.11
N VAL A 16 5.71 14.26 35.77
CA VAL A 16 5.32 12.96 35.19
C VAL A 16 4.44 13.19 33.96
N GLU A 17 3.52 14.15 34.02
CA GLU A 17 2.69 14.59 32.90
C GLU A 17 2.52 16.12 32.93
N LEU A 18 2.72 16.76 31.79
CA LEU A 18 2.49 18.20 31.62
C LEU A 18 1.02 18.45 31.23
N PRO A 19 0.40 19.55 31.70
CA PRO A 19 -0.90 19.95 31.19
C PRO A 19 -0.86 20.11 29.67
N ALA A 20 -1.86 19.56 28.96
CA ALA A 20 -1.90 19.53 27.49
C ALA A 20 -1.68 20.92 26.84
N VAL A 21 -2.24 21.97 27.43
CA VAL A 21 -2.06 23.37 26.96
C VAL A 21 -0.60 23.82 27.04
N ILE A 22 0.13 23.42 28.08
CA ILE A 22 1.56 23.72 28.21
C ILE A 22 2.35 22.91 27.17
N GLN A 23 2.03 21.62 27.01
CA GLN A 23 2.67 20.76 26.02
C GLN A 23 2.53 21.31 24.60
N GLU A 24 1.32 21.72 24.21
CA GLU A 24 1.04 22.33 22.90
C GLU A 24 1.82 23.65 22.71
N ASN A 25 1.84 24.52 23.73
CA ASN A 25 2.60 25.77 23.67
C ASN A 25 4.11 25.55 23.56
N LEU A 26 4.66 24.57 24.29
CA LEU A 26 6.08 24.21 24.19
C LEU A 26 6.40 23.67 22.79
N GLN A 27 5.57 22.76 22.29
CA GLN A 27 5.71 22.20 20.94
C GLN A 27 5.74 23.30 19.89
N LYS A 28 4.75 24.20 19.92
CA LYS A 28 4.60 25.28 18.95
C LYS A 28 5.76 26.28 18.98
N THR A 29 6.29 26.57 20.17
CA THR A 29 7.28 27.64 20.38
C THR A 29 8.71 27.16 20.15
N TYR A 30 9.06 25.97 20.65
CA TYR A 30 10.45 25.51 20.73
C TYR A 30 10.77 24.37 19.76
N PHE A 31 9.77 23.62 19.31
CA PHE A 31 9.97 22.39 18.54
C PHE A 31 9.44 22.46 17.11
N ASN A 32 8.76 23.53 16.72
CA ASN A 32 8.36 23.74 15.33
C ASN A 32 9.55 24.22 14.50
N VAL A 33 9.85 23.49 13.43
CA VAL A 33 10.91 23.86 12.47
C VAL A 33 10.43 25.08 11.66
N PRO A 34 11.21 26.17 11.59
CA PRO A 34 10.85 27.33 10.78
C PRO A 34 10.66 26.97 9.30
N VAL A 35 9.60 27.47 8.67
CA VAL A 35 9.23 27.14 7.27
C VAL A 35 10.32 27.58 6.28
N ASP A 36 10.95 28.72 6.53
CA ASP A 36 12.06 29.27 5.74
C ASP A 36 13.37 28.45 5.85
N VAL A 37 13.55 27.72 6.95
CA VAL A 37 14.60 26.71 7.09
C VAL A 37 14.22 25.44 6.35
N LEU A 38 13.00 24.95 6.55
CA LEU A 38 12.52 23.68 6.00
C LEU A 38 12.55 23.68 4.46
N THR A 39 12.03 24.74 3.84
CA THR A 39 12.00 24.93 2.37
C THR A 39 13.39 25.01 1.73
N LYS A 40 14.44 25.24 2.53
CA LYS A 40 15.84 25.21 2.08
C LYS A 40 16.51 23.86 2.34
N LEU A 41 16.09 23.12 3.36
CA LEU A 41 16.74 21.87 3.76
C LEU A 41 16.10 20.63 3.12
N LEU A 42 14.81 20.65 2.86
CA LEU A 42 14.07 19.55 2.24
C LEU A 42 13.55 19.94 0.85
N PRO A 43 13.29 18.95 -0.04
CA PRO A 43 12.74 19.22 -1.37
C PRO A 43 11.37 19.89 -1.28
N GLY A 44 11.15 20.97 -2.04
CA GLY A 44 9.83 21.61 -2.14
C GLY A 44 8.80 20.68 -2.78
N ASN A 45 7.56 20.68 -2.28
CA ASN A 45 6.49 19.73 -2.65
C ASN A 45 6.14 19.72 -4.15
N ASN A 46 6.47 20.79 -4.87
CA ASN A 46 6.24 20.94 -6.31
C ASN A 46 7.37 20.36 -7.19
N LEU A 47 8.47 19.89 -6.60
CA LEU A 47 9.55 19.27 -7.36
C LEU A 47 9.12 17.92 -7.94
N SER A 48 9.61 17.62 -9.13
CA SER A 48 9.43 16.30 -9.72
C SER A 48 10.06 15.22 -8.83
N VAL A 49 9.63 13.96 -8.94
CA VAL A 49 10.28 12.84 -8.22
C VAL A 49 11.78 12.80 -8.51
N ILE A 50 12.19 12.97 -9.78
CA ILE A 50 13.60 12.93 -10.15
C ILE A 50 14.39 14.13 -9.60
N ASP A 51 13.81 15.32 -9.57
CA ASP A 51 14.49 16.51 -9.04
C ASP A 51 14.53 16.51 -7.52
N ALA A 52 13.47 16.05 -6.87
CA ALA A 52 13.48 15.79 -5.44
C ALA A 52 14.66 14.88 -5.10
N LEU A 53 14.83 13.75 -5.78
CA LEU A 53 15.96 12.82 -5.61
C LEU A 53 17.38 13.39 -5.88
N LYS A 54 17.50 14.62 -6.39
CA LYS A 54 18.81 15.31 -6.54
C LYS A 54 19.11 16.22 -5.36
N CYS A 55 18.13 16.59 -4.55
CA CYS A 55 18.32 17.46 -3.40
C CYS A 55 19.15 16.75 -2.32
N PRO A 56 20.30 17.28 -1.91
CA PRO A 56 21.12 16.63 -0.89
C PRO A 56 20.34 16.55 0.43
N ILE A 57 20.19 15.34 0.98
CA ILE A 57 19.74 15.14 2.35
C ILE A 57 20.95 15.12 3.28
N PRO A 58 20.82 15.61 4.53
CA PRO A 58 21.90 15.53 5.50
C PRO A 58 22.39 14.08 5.70
N PRO A 59 23.70 13.86 5.92
CA PRO A 59 24.22 12.52 6.16
C PRO A 59 23.57 11.89 7.39
N LEU A 60 23.14 10.63 7.29
CA LEU A 60 22.59 9.90 8.44
C LEU A 60 23.70 9.05 9.07
N VAL A 61 23.87 9.18 10.39
CA VAL A 61 24.78 8.29 11.13
C VAL A 61 24.16 6.88 11.16
N PRO A 62 24.91 5.84 10.74
CA PRO A 62 24.40 4.47 10.77
C PRO A 62 24.05 4.02 12.19
N PRO A 63 23.04 3.14 12.35
CA PRO A 63 22.77 2.51 13.63
C PRO A 63 23.96 1.61 14.04
N GLY A 64 24.34 1.68 15.32
CA GLY A 64 25.33 0.78 15.91
C GLY A 64 26.76 1.33 15.96
N ILE A 65 27.38 1.12 17.13
CA ILE A 65 28.81 1.17 17.55
C ILE A 65 28.97 1.96 18.86
N ARG A 66 28.10 2.93 19.17
CA ARG A 66 28.29 3.80 20.34
C ARG A 66 27.01 3.93 21.18
N SER A 67 27.18 3.86 22.50
CA SER A 67 26.19 4.40 23.43
C SER A 67 26.31 5.92 23.43
N TYR A 68 25.17 6.62 23.35
CA TYR A 68 25.11 8.07 23.35
C TYR A 68 24.65 8.55 24.72
N ASN A 69 25.38 9.51 25.31
CA ASN A 69 24.87 10.21 26.49
C ASN A 69 23.86 11.28 26.03
N LEU A 70 22.57 11.02 26.22
CA LEU A 70 21.48 11.93 25.82
C LEU A 70 21.62 13.31 26.47
N GLU A 71 22.07 13.38 27.73
CA GLU A 71 22.23 14.66 28.44
C GLU A 71 23.27 15.55 27.77
N ALA A 72 24.29 14.97 27.15
CA ALA A 72 25.35 15.71 26.49
C ALA A 72 24.85 16.46 25.25
N PHE A 73 23.69 16.11 24.68
CA PHE A 73 23.08 16.86 23.59
C PHE A 73 22.50 18.18 24.08
N PHE A 74 21.96 18.25 25.29
CA PHE A 74 21.26 19.42 25.79
C PHE A 74 22.21 20.44 26.41
N CYS A 75 21.96 21.72 26.14
CA CYS A 75 22.81 22.82 26.59
C CYS A 75 21.97 23.91 27.26
N LYS A 76 22.50 24.50 28.34
CA LYS A 76 21.89 25.65 29.01
C LYS A 76 22.14 26.97 28.29
N GLU A 77 23.22 27.03 27.52
CA GLU A 77 23.58 28.21 26.71
C GLU A 77 22.53 28.48 25.65
N SER A 78 22.22 29.74 25.39
CA SER A 78 21.31 30.12 24.31
C SER A 78 21.90 29.72 22.94
N PRO A 79 21.07 29.36 21.94
CA PRO A 79 21.54 29.14 20.59
C PRO A 79 22.30 30.34 20.03
N ARG A 80 23.35 30.11 19.25
CA ARG A 80 24.10 31.20 18.61
C ARG A 80 23.20 31.93 17.61
N ASN A 81 23.25 33.26 17.66
CA ASN A 81 22.57 34.11 16.67
C ASN A 81 23.38 34.13 15.37
N GLU A 82 23.03 33.26 14.44
CA GLU A 82 23.69 33.17 13.14
C GLU A 82 22.77 33.54 12.00
N SER A 83 23.36 33.96 10.88
CA SER A 83 22.60 34.16 9.66
C SER A 83 21.93 32.85 9.26
N LEU A 84 20.69 32.95 8.77
CA LEU A 84 19.91 31.81 8.31
C LEU A 84 20.68 30.96 7.28
N SER A 85 21.43 31.61 6.38
CA SER A 85 22.24 30.92 5.37
C SER A 85 23.35 30.06 5.99
N HIS A 86 24.04 30.56 7.02
CA HIS A 86 25.07 29.78 7.72
C HIS A 86 24.45 28.62 8.49
N LEU A 87 23.33 28.83 9.18
CA LEU A 87 22.61 27.78 9.87
C LEU A 87 22.18 26.66 8.91
N VAL A 88 21.55 27.01 7.79
CA VAL A 88 21.10 26.06 6.77
C VAL A 88 22.26 25.26 6.19
N SER A 89 23.39 25.90 5.85
CA SER A 89 24.57 25.18 5.37
C SER A 89 25.04 24.16 6.41
N TYR A 90 25.13 24.58 7.67
CA TYR A 90 25.60 23.71 8.74
C TYR A 90 24.69 22.51 8.98
N LEU A 91 23.37 22.73 9.03
CA LEU A 91 22.39 21.66 9.23
C LEU A 91 22.36 20.68 8.05
N ARG A 92 22.62 21.15 6.83
CA ARG A 92 22.72 20.31 5.64
C ARG A 92 23.96 19.41 5.66
N ASP A 93 25.10 19.95 6.09
CA ASP A 93 26.38 19.26 6.00
C ASP A 93 26.69 18.40 7.25
N SER A 94 25.97 18.63 8.36
CA SER A 94 26.22 17.92 9.62
C SER A 94 25.51 16.57 9.68
N PRO A 95 26.22 15.48 10.06
CA PRO A 95 25.59 14.17 10.22
C PRO A 95 24.51 14.15 11.31
N ILE A 96 23.34 13.61 10.99
CA ILE A 96 22.20 13.47 11.90
C ILE A 96 22.38 12.23 12.79
N PRO A 97 22.07 12.30 14.10
CA PRO A 97 22.12 11.13 14.98
C PRO A 97 21.25 9.95 14.48
N PRO A 98 21.51 8.72 14.93
CA PRO A 98 20.65 7.57 14.65
C PRO A 98 19.17 7.80 15.05
N HIS A 99 18.23 7.13 14.38
CA HIS A 99 16.78 7.37 14.53
C HIS A 99 16.26 7.08 15.95
N ASP A 100 16.77 6.03 16.58
CA ASP A 100 16.51 5.68 17.97
C ASP A 100 16.95 6.80 18.93
N VAL A 101 18.15 7.34 18.73
CA VAL A 101 18.66 8.48 19.51
C VAL A 101 17.79 9.72 19.31
N VAL A 102 17.41 10.05 18.08
CA VAL A 102 16.53 11.20 17.80
C VAL A 102 15.18 11.04 18.50
N ARG A 103 14.62 9.82 18.52
CA ARG A 103 13.36 9.51 19.21
C ARG A 103 13.49 9.67 20.72
N GLU A 104 14.58 9.19 21.31
CA GLU A 104 14.88 9.36 22.73
C GLU A 104 15.04 10.85 23.08
N LEU A 105 15.77 11.61 22.26
CA LEU A 105 15.92 13.06 22.42
C LEU A 105 14.58 13.78 22.36
N LEU A 106 13.71 13.45 21.40
CA LEU A 106 12.35 14.01 21.32
C LEU A 106 11.54 13.71 22.58
N SER A 107 11.61 12.49 23.09
CA SER A 107 10.91 12.09 24.32
C SER A 107 11.41 12.83 25.55
N ALA A 108 12.72 13.13 25.62
CA ALA A 108 13.34 13.85 26.73
C ALA A 108 13.25 15.38 26.62
N ALA A 109 13.06 15.92 25.41
CA ALA A 109 13.31 17.34 25.14
C ALA A 109 12.41 18.29 25.94
N GLN A 110 11.15 17.93 26.19
CA GLN A 110 10.24 18.76 26.99
C GLN A 110 10.71 18.88 28.43
N GLN A 111 11.07 17.75 29.07
CA GLN A 111 11.60 17.76 30.43
C GLN A 111 12.96 18.48 30.50
N GLN A 112 13.81 18.31 29.49
CA GLN A 112 15.11 18.99 29.43
C GLN A 112 14.95 20.52 29.31
N LEU A 113 13.96 20.99 28.57
CA LEU A 113 13.62 22.41 28.52
C LEU A 113 13.14 22.93 29.88
N LEU A 114 12.32 22.16 30.61
CA LEU A 114 11.90 22.50 31.97
C LEU A 114 13.05 22.49 32.98
N ASN A 115 14.09 21.69 32.72
CA ASN A 115 15.34 21.67 33.48
C ASN A 115 16.27 22.87 33.14
N GLY A 116 15.85 23.75 32.23
CA GLY A 116 16.58 24.96 31.84
C GLY A 116 17.54 24.76 30.67
N ASN A 117 17.51 23.62 29.97
CA ASN A 117 18.27 23.46 28.74
C ASN A 117 17.52 24.11 27.57
N THR A 118 18.07 25.18 27.02
CA THR A 118 17.39 26.02 26.01
C THR A 118 17.87 25.75 24.59
N SER A 119 18.88 24.88 24.43
CA SER A 119 19.48 24.56 23.14
C SER A 119 19.95 23.10 23.08
N ILE A 120 20.34 22.67 21.88
CA ILE A 120 20.91 21.35 21.59
C ILE A 120 22.25 21.49 20.86
N CYS A 121 23.16 20.52 21.01
CA CYS A 121 24.41 20.41 20.27
C CYS A 121 24.57 19.03 19.61
N TYR A 122 25.52 18.91 18.67
CA TYR A 122 25.85 17.66 17.99
C TYR A 122 26.81 16.80 18.84
N ALA A 123 26.36 16.35 20.00
CA ALA A 123 27.21 15.64 20.97
C ALA A 123 27.86 14.35 20.41
N HIS A 124 27.22 13.71 19.44
CA HIS A 124 27.75 12.52 18.76
C HIS A 124 28.96 12.79 17.86
N LEU A 125 29.23 14.05 17.50
CA LEU A 125 30.37 14.45 16.68
C LEU A 125 31.62 14.80 17.52
N GLY A 126 31.53 14.67 18.85
CA GLY A 126 32.61 14.98 19.77
C GLY A 126 32.76 16.46 20.10
N THR A 127 33.77 16.79 20.91
CA THR A 127 33.94 18.14 21.49
C THR A 127 34.31 19.23 20.49
N LEU A 128 34.79 18.86 19.31
CA LEU A 128 35.25 19.80 18.28
C LEU A 128 34.11 20.61 17.63
N LEU A 129 32.87 20.14 17.76
CA LEU A 129 31.68 20.77 17.19
C LEU A 129 30.62 21.10 18.26
N GLN A 130 31.07 21.52 19.45
CA GLN A 130 30.18 22.02 20.51
C GLN A 130 29.61 23.39 20.14
N ARG A 131 28.61 23.36 19.27
CA ARG A 131 27.80 24.51 18.93
C ARG A 131 26.36 24.28 19.39
N CYS A 132 25.77 25.31 19.98
CA CYS A 132 24.41 25.31 20.50
C CYS A 132 23.44 25.80 19.41
N TYR A 133 22.41 24.98 19.15
CA TYR A 133 21.35 25.19 18.17
C TYR A 133 19.99 25.24 18.87
N PRO A 134 18.96 25.84 18.24
CA PRO A 134 17.61 25.81 18.78
C PRO A 134 17.08 24.37 18.93
N LEU A 135 16.21 24.14 19.92
CA LEU A 135 15.63 22.82 20.21
C LEU A 135 14.82 22.23 19.04
N TRP A 136 14.27 23.05 18.15
CA TRP A 136 13.55 22.57 16.95
C TRP A 136 14.44 21.76 16.00
N VAL A 137 15.76 21.84 16.13
CA VAL A 137 16.69 21.01 15.36
C VAL A 137 16.47 19.51 15.61
N ILE A 138 15.99 19.12 16.79
CA ILE A 138 15.59 17.72 17.07
C ILE A 138 14.42 17.30 16.16
N SER A 139 13.39 18.15 16.05
CA SER A 139 12.25 17.91 15.16
C SER A 139 12.68 17.86 13.70
N PHE A 140 13.63 18.73 13.31
CA PHE A 140 14.21 18.68 11.97
C PHE A 140 14.90 17.33 11.71
N TRP A 141 15.73 16.84 12.64
CA TRP A 141 16.36 15.52 12.50
C TRP A 141 15.34 14.39 12.31
N GLN A 142 14.25 14.42 13.07
CA GLN A 142 13.17 13.46 12.93
C GLN A 142 12.51 13.55 11.54
N LEU A 143 12.24 14.77 11.05
CA LEU A 143 11.67 14.98 9.72
C LEU A 143 12.60 14.46 8.61
N VAL A 144 13.93 14.60 8.77
CA VAL A 144 14.88 14.05 7.79
C VAL A 144 14.88 12.52 7.81
N HIS A 145 14.78 11.88 8.97
CA HIS A 145 14.65 10.43 9.05
C HIS A 145 13.35 9.95 8.38
N GLU A 146 12.22 10.56 8.71
CA GLU A 146 10.93 10.23 8.09
C GLU A 146 10.96 10.43 6.57
N PHE A 147 11.47 11.56 6.10
CA PHE A 147 11.63 11.83 4.68
C PHE A 147 12.60 10.84 4.02
N SER A 148 13.71 10.51 4.69
CA SER A 148 14.70 9.55 4.19
C SER A 148 14.10 8.16 4.01
N ASP A 149 13.38 7.67 5.01
CA ASP A 149 12.90 6.29 5.07
C ASP A 149 11.62 6.08 4.27
N ASP A 150 10.69 7.03 4.30
CA ASP A 150 9.39 6.89 3.64
C ASP A 150 9.41 7.29 2.16
N ILE A 151 10.30 8.21 1.79
CA ILE A 151 10.32 8.84 0.47
C ILE A 151 11.66 8.62 -0.23
N TRP A 152 12.75 9.14 0.33
CA TRP A 152 14.01 9.24 -0.39
C TRP A 152 14.62 7.87 -0.76
N ARG A 153 14.88 7.02 0.24
CA ARG A 153 15.53 5.71 0.04
C ARG A 153 14.69 4.81 -0.86
N PRO A 154 13.37 4.64 -0.65
CA PRO A 154 12.58 3.80 -1.53
C PRO A 154 12.57 4.27 -2.98
N TRP A 155 12.52 5.59 -3.21
CA TRP A 155 12.61 6.13 -4.57
C TRP A 155 14.00 6.03 -5.18
N GLN A 156 15.07 6.11 -4.39
CA GLN A 156 16.42 5.78 -4.87
C GLN A 156 16.52 4.33 -5.31
N ASP A 157 15.91 3.40 -4.58
CA ASP A 157 15.88 1.97 -4.90
C ASP A 157 15.09 1.72 -6.19
N ALA A 158 13.90 2.31 -6.30
CA ALA A 158 13.08 2.28 -7.50
C ALA A 158 13.82 2.84 -8.72
N LYS A 159 14.53 3.97 -8.56
CA LYS A 159 15.36 4.56 -9.63
C LYS A 159 16.49 3.63 -10.05
N ARG A 160 17.20 3.01 -9.10
CA ARG A 160 18.26 2.01 -9.42
C ARG A 160 17.69 0.82 -10.17
N TRP A 161 16.51 0.35 -9.77
CA TRP A 161 15.81 -0.73 -10.46
C TRP A 161 15.39 -0.33 -11.89
N LEU A 162 14.84 0.87 -12.09
CA LEU A 162 14.51 1.41 -13.42
C LEU A 162 15.74 1.49 -14.33
N LEU A 163 16.85 2.01 -13.82
CA LEU A 163 18.09 2.09 -14.59
C LEU A 163 18.58 0.69 -15.01
N LYS A 164 18.39 -0.34 -14.17
CA LYS A 164 18.65 -1.73 -14.56
C LYS A 164 17.72 -2.19 -15.67
N MET A 165 16.42 -1.87 -15.62
CA MET A 165 15.46 -2.24 -16.66
C MET A 165 15.84 -1.66 -18.04
N LEU A 166 16.39 -0.44 -18.08
CA LEU A 166 16.89 0.17 -19.32
C LEU A 166 18.02 -0.61 -19.99
N THR A 167 18.77 -1.42 -19.22
CA THR A 167 19.92 -2.19 -19.72
C THR A 167 19.55 -3.56 -20.29
N LEU A 168 18.28 -3.98 -20.18
CA LEU A 168 17.81 -5.28 -20.65
C LEU A 168 17.68 -5.32 -22.18
N LYS A 169 18.68 -5.87 -22.86
CA LYS A 169 18.75 -5.91 -24.33
C LYS A 169 17.73 -6.87 -24.95
N ASP A 170 17.35 -7.92 -24.23
CA ASP A 170 16.45 -8.99 -24.65
C ASP A 170 14.96 -8.70 -24.36
N GLN A 171 14.66 -7.55 -23.74
CA GLN A 171 13.30 -7.15 -23.36
C GLN A 171 12.99 -5.72 -23.81
N PRO A 172 12.82 -5.48 -25.12
CA PRO A 172 12.60 -4.13 -25.66
C PRO A 172 11.38 -3.44 -25.04
N LEU A 173 10.26 -4.16 -24.89
CA LEU A 173 9.05 -3.62 -24.24
C LEU A 173 9.32 -3.12 -22.81
N THR A 174 10.08 -3.88 -22.02
CA THR A 174 10.44 -3.49 -20.64
C THR A 174 11.27 -2.21 -20.63
N ARG A 175 12.21 -2.07 -21.58
CA ARG A 175 13.03 -0.86 -21.72
C ARG A 175 12.17 0.34 -22.11
N ASP A 176 11.33 0.21 -23.12
CA ASP A 176 10.49 1.30 -23.62
C ASP A 176 9.55 1.82 -22.51
N LEU A 177 8.94 0.90 -21.74
CA LEU A 177 8.14 1.25 -20.57
C LEU A 177 8.97 1.92 -19.47
N ALA A 178 10.22 1.49 -19.24
CA ALA A 178 11.10 2.10 -18.25
C ALA A 178 11.52 3.54 -18.64
N GLU A 179 11.75 3.80 -19.93
CA GLU A 179 11.99 5.15 -20.47
C GLU A 179 10.77 6.06 -20.26
N GLU A 180 9.58 5.53 -20.53
CA GLU A 180 8.32 6.22 -20.30
C GLU A 180 8.11 6.55 -18.81
N VAL A 181 8.37 5.58 -17.92
CA VAL A 181 8.31 5.82 -16.46
C VAL A 181 9.28 6.92 -16.05
N LEU A 182 10.53 6.89 -16.52
CA LEU A 182 11.49 7.96 -16.19
C LEU A 182 11.03 9.34 -16.70
N THR A 183 10.42 9.39 -17.88
CA THR A 183 9.82 10.61 -18.42
C THR A 183 8.73 11.13 -17.50
N LEU A 184 7.80 10.27 -17.05
CA LEU A 184 6.75 10.64 -16.10
C LEU A 184 7.32 11.11 -14.75
N LEU A 185 8.32 10.40 -14.21
CA LEU A 185 8.97 10.76 -12.95
C LEU A 185 9.72 12.11 -13.01
N SER A 186 10.10 12.56 -14.22
CA SER A 186 10.75 13.85 -14.44
C SER A 186 9.80 15.04 -14.43
N VAL A 187 8.49 14.81 -14.55
CA VAL A 187 7.47 15.87 -14.61
C VAL A 187 6.48 15.81 -13.44
N ILE A 188 6.27 14.64 -12.84
CA ILE A 188 5.27 14.48 -11.78
C ILE A 188 5.79 14.97 -10.43
N PRO A 189 5.08 15.89 -9.75
CA PRO A 189 5.46 16.31 -8.40
C PRO A 189 5.44 15.13 -7.44
N TYR A 190 6.49 14.97 -6.62
CA TYR A 190 6.57 13.83 -5.69
C TYR A 190 5.47 13.87 -4.61
N ASP A 191 4.97 15.07 -4.30
CA ASP A 191 3.92 15.30 -3.30
C ASP A 191 2.51 15.36 -3.92
N LEU A 192 2.38 15.07 -5.22
CA LEU A 192 1.09 15.14 -5.93
C LEU A 192 0.07 14.20 -5.26
N PRO A 193 -1.12 14.70 -4.85
CA PRO A 193 -2.16 13.86 -4.28
C PRO A 193 -2.73 12.87 -5.31
N MET A 194 -2.92 11.62 -4.90
CA MET A 194 -3.44 10.52 -5.74
C MET A 194 -4.96 10.54 -5.87
N ARG A 195 -5.51 11.69 -6.29
CA ARG A 195 -6.96 11.92 -6.40
C ARG A 195 -7.63 11.02 -7.44
N GLY A 196 -8.87 10.64 -7.13
CA GLY A 196 -9.78 9.81 -7.95
C GLY A 196 -9.34 8.37 -8.17
N LEU A 197 -8.36 7.91 -7.38
CA LEU A 197 -8.21 6.49 -7.08
C LEU A 197 -9.09 6.13 -5.89
N GLU A 198 -9.52 4.87 -5.84
CA GLU A 198 -10.55 4.40 -4.92
C GLU A 198 -10.09 4.43 -3.46
N ASP A 199 -8.86 3.98 -3.20
CA ASP A 199 -8.29 3.94 -1.84
C ASP A 199 -7.13 4.90 -1.64
N SER A 200 -6.33 5.11 -2.67
CA SER A 200 -5.18 6.00 -2.57
C SER A 200 -5.54 7.49 -2.65
N SER A 201 -6.83 7.87 -2.60
CA SER A 201 -7.25 9.28 -2.66
C SER A 201 -6.60 10.19 -1.60
N MET A 202 -6.20 9.61 -0.45
CA MET A 202 -5.48 10.30 0.63
C MET A 202 -3.96 10.16 0.54
N LEU A 203 -3.47 9.23 -0.28
CA LEU A 203 -2.04 9.01 -0.49
C LEU A 203 -1.47 10.04 -1.48
N GLN A 204 -0.15 10.12 -1.48
CA GLN A 204 0.63 10.97 -2.36
C GLN A 204 1.44 10.10 -3.32
N ILE A 205 1.82 10.67 -4.46
CA ILE A 205 2.63 9.98 -5.48
C ILE A 205 3.88 9.36 -4.87
N HIS A 206 4.47 9.95 -3.83
CA HIS A 206 5.63 9.35 -3.20
C HIS A 206 5.37 7.95 -2.63
N ALA A 207 4.14 7.51 -2.36
CA ALA A 207 3.84 6.14 -1.92
C ALA A 207 3.88 5.10 -3.06
N THR A 208 3.93 5.55 -4.32
CA THR A 208 3.83 4.71 -5.52
C THR A 208 5.14 4.02 -5.92
N TRP A 209 6.27 4.28 -5.24
CA TRP A 209 7.54 3.61 -5.50
C TRP A 209 7.42 2.07 -5.44
N ARG A 210 6.47 1.55 -4.64
CA ARG A 210 6.21 0.11 -4.51
C ARG A 210 5.82 -0.54 -5.83
N TYR A 211 5.28 0.18 -6.80
CA TYR A 211 5.05 -0.38 -8.14
C TYR A 211 6.39 -0.71 -8.84
N LEU A 212 7.45 0.00 -8.51
CA LEU A 212 8.72 0.03 -9.24
C LEU A 212 9.82 -0.71 -8.48
N GLY A 213 9.92 -2.02 -8.68
CA GLY A 213 10.95 -2.85 -8.05
C GLY A 213 10.43 -4.16 -7.47
N PRO A 214 11.29 -4.91 -6.76
CA PRO A 214 10.94 -6.20 -6.18
C PRO A 214 10.20 -6.05 -4.85
N HIS A 215 9.09 -5.30 -4.85
CA HIS A 215 8.36 -4.95 -3.64
C HIS A 215 6.94 -5.53 -3.65
N TYR A 216 6.48 -5.95 -2.47
CA TYR A 216 5.07 -6.28 -2.28
C TYR A 216 4.23 -5.02 -2.46
N THR A 217 3.17 -5.18 -3.25
CA THR A 217 2.08 -4.23 -3.33
C THR A 217 1.25 -4.27 -2.04
N MET A 218 0.53 -3.19 -1.75
CA MET A 218 -0.40 -3.11 -0.63
C MET A 218 -1.85 -3.26 -1.11
N ASP A 219 -2.78 -3.52 -0.19
CA ASP A 219 -4.22 -3.61 -0.50
C ASP A 219 -4.73 -2.36 -1.22
N THR A 220 -4.30 -1.17 -0.80
CA THR A 220 -4.68 0.10 -1.43
C THR A 220 -4.28 0.13 -2.90
N MET A 221 -3.09 -0.39 -3.23
CA MET A 221 -2.58 -0.45 -4.60
C MET A 221 -3.34 -1.50 -5.44
N GLN A 222 -3.74 -2.62 -4.82
CA GLN A 222 -4.59 -3.61 -5.49
C GLN A 222 -5.97 -3.02 -5.80
N ASN A 223 -6.55 -2.29 -4.85
CA ASN A 223 -7.85 -1.64 -5.02
C ASN A 223 -7.79 -0.52 -6.04
N ASP A 224 -6.70 0.24 -6.14
CA ASP A 224 -6.50 1.21 -7.22
C ASP A 224 -6.51 0.53 -8.60
N TRP A 225 -5.87 -0.63 -8.75
CA TRP A 225 -5.88 -1.41 -9.98
C TRP A 225 -7.27 -1.99 -10.30
N ILE A 226 -8.00 -2.45 -9.29
CA ILE A 226 -9.41 -2.84 -9.45
C ILE A 226 -10.27 -1.64 -9.87
N GLY A 227 -10.02 -0.44 -9.34
CA GLY A 227 -10.69 0.78 -9.76
C GLY A 227 -10.44 1.11 -11.23
N ILE A 228 -9.20 0.94 -11.71
CA ILE A 228 -8.86 1.07 -13.14
C ILE A 228 -9.58 0.00 -13.97
N LEU A 229 -9.63 -1.25 -13.49
CA LEU A 229 -10.38 -2.32 -14.16
C LEU A 229 -11.88 -2.00 -14.23
N ARG A 230 -12.43 -1.42 -13.17
CA ARG A 230 -13.83 -0.97 -13.12
C ARG A 230 -14.09 0.13 -14.14
N ALA A 231 -13.20 1.12 -14.27
CA ALA A 231 -13.32 2.15 -15.29
C ALA A 231 -13.37 1.54 -16.71
N LYS A 232 -12.50 0.55 -17.01
CA LYS A 232 -12.53 -0.18 -18.28
C LYS A 232 -13.85 -0.94 -18.49
N VAL A 233 -14.37 -1.60 -17.46
CA VAL A 233 -15.69 -2.26 -17.51
C VAL A 233 -16.81 -1.27 -17.81
N LEU A 234 -16.74 -0.05 -17.27
CA LEU A 234 -17.73 1.01 -17.52
C LEU A 234 -17.63 1.64 -18.92
N GLU A 235 -16.51 1.50 -19.61
CA GLU A 235 -16.33 1.98 -20.98
C GLU A 235 -16.95 1.04 -22.03
N ASP A 236 -17.14 -0.25 -21.70
CA ASP A 236 -17.71 -1.25 -22.61
C ASP A 236 -19.09 -1.73 -22.13
N ALA A 237 -20.14 -1.36 -22.87
CA ALA A 237 -21.53 -1.70 -22.54
C ALA A 237 -21.79 -3.21 -22.43
N SER A 238 -21.02 -4.05 -23.11
CA SER A 238 -21.13 -5.51 -23.00
C SER A 238 -20.55 -6.00 -21.67
N TRP A 239 -19.47 -5.36 -21.20
CA TRP A 239 -18.84 -5.70 -19.93
C TRP A 239 -19.65 -5.22 -18.74
N ILE A 240 -20.25 -4.03 -18.78
CA ILE A 240 -21.12 -3.53 -17.68
C ILE A 240 -22.21 -4.53 -17.30
N ARG A 241 -22.78 -5.23 -18.29
CA ARG A 241 -23.87 -6.18 -18.08
C ARG A 241 -23.41 -7.51 -17.48
N ARG A 242 -22.10 -7.79 -17.55
CA ARG A 242 -21.54 -9.08 -17.19
C ARG A 242 -20.62 -9.01 -15.99
N PHE A 243 -19.74 -8.01 -15.89
CA PHE A 243 -18.67 -8.00 -14.92
C PHE A 243 -18.88 -6.92 -13.87
N ARG A 244 -18.49 -7.25 -12.64
CA ARG A 244 -18.53 -6.34 -11.50
C ARG A 244 -17.21 -6.40 -10.73
N PRO A 245 -16.21 -5.56 -11.07
CA PRO A 245 -14.98 -5.46 -10.31
C PRO A 245 -15.23 -4.88 -8.92
N GLU A 246 -14.83 -5.63 -7.89
CA GLU A 246 -15.01 -5.30 -6.49
C GLU A 246 -13.69 -5.29 -5.74
N ARG A 247 -13.60 -4.39 -4.78
CA ARG A 247 -12.42 -4.21 -3.93
C ARG A 247 -12.16 -5.44 -3.07
N SER A 248 -10.93 -5.57 -2.60
CA SER A 248 -10.48 -6.67 -1.74
C SER A 248 -11.23 -6.78 -0.40
N ASP A 249 -11.80 -5.69 0.11
CA ASP A 249 -12.54 -5.69 1.38
C ASP A 249 -13.87 -6.46 1.32
N LEU A 250 -14.39 -6.73 0.11
CA LEU A 250 -15.54 -7.61 -0.07
C LEU A 250 -15.27 -8.99 0.56
N ILE A 251 -14.13 -9.58 0.25
CA ILE A 251 -13.79 -10.91 0.74
C ILE A 251 -13.52 -10.89 2.25
N THR A 252 -12.83 -9.86 2.73
CA THR A 252 -12.64 -9.63 4.17
C THR A 252 -13.97 -9.55 4.93
N LYS A 253 -14.97 -8.85 4.38
CA LYS A 253 -16.31 -8.77 4.98
C LYS A 253 -17.08 -10.09 4.90
N ILE A 254 -16.96 -10.83 3.80
CA ILE A 254 -17.58 -12.16 3.68
C ILE A 254 -17.01 -13.12 4.74
N ILE A 255 -15.69 -13.12 4.94
CA ILE A 255 -15.03 -13.94 5.97
C ILE A 255 -15.47 -13.52 7.38
N ALA A 256 -15.52 -12.22 7.67
CA ALA A 256 -15.99 -11.71 8.95
C ALA A 256 -17.45 -12.12 9.23
N ALA A 257 -18.31 -12.00 8.22
CA ALA A 257 -19.71 -12.44 8.32
C ALA A 257 -19.83 -13.95 8.54
N TYR A 258 -19.02 -14.74 7.82
CA TYR A 258 -18.96 -16.18 7.98
C TYR A 258 -18.55 -16.57 9.41
N ARG A 259 -17.51 -15.94 9.97
CA ARG A 259 -17.10 -16.18 11.37
C ARG A 259 -18.22 -15.83 12.36
N GLY A 260 -18.99 -14.77 12.09
CA GLY A 260 -20.15 -14.34 12.89
C GLY A 260 -21.47 -15.08 12.59
N ARG A 261 -21.50 -16.08 11.70
CA ARG A 261 -22.76 -16.68 11.20
C ARG A 261 -23.69 -17.23 12.27
N ALA A 262 -23.16 -17.69 13.41
CA ALA A 262 -23.95 -18.23 14.52
C ALA A 262 -24.93 -17.21 15.15
N THR A 263 -24.63 -15.91 15.03
CA THR A 263 -25.46 -14.83 15.58
C THR A 263 -26.31 -14.14 14.53
N ASN A 264 -26.34 -14.65 13.29
CA ASN A 264 -27.08 -14.09 12.16
C ASN A 264 -26.74 -12.59 11.88
N VAL A 265 -25.51 -12.16 12.16
CA VAL A 265 -25.06 -10.78 11.92
C VAL A 265 -25.16 -10.40 10.44
N TYR A 266 -24.95 -11.36 9.55
CA TYR A 266 -24.99 -11.11 8.11
C TYR A 266 -26.32 -10.59 7.61
N THR A 267 -27.44 -11.07 8.17
CA THR A 267 -28.78 -10.63 7.75
C THR A 267 -29.14 -9.29 8.39
N ASN A 268 -28.84 -9.14 9.68
CA ASN A 268 -29.39 -8.07 10.51
C ASN A 268 -28.53 -6.80 10.56
N ASP A 269 -27.20 -6.94 10.46
CA ASP A 269 -26.31 -5.80 10.57
C ASP A 269 -26.29 -4.99 9.24
N LYS A 270 -26.40 -3.67 9.39
CA LYS A 270 -26.34 -2.70 8.28
C LYS A 270 -24.96 -2.68 7.63
N SER A 271 -23.90 -3.02 8.37
CA SER A 271 -22.52 -3.06 7.86
C SER A 271 -22.31 -4.08 6.73
N TYR A 272 -23.17 -5.10 6.63
CA TYR A 272 -23.16 -6.10 5.56
C TYR A 272 -24.18 -5.83 4.45
N ARG A 273 -24.94 -4.73 4.50
CA ARG A 273 -25.99 -4.43 3.49
C ARG A 273 -25.43 -4.41 2.07
N TRP A 274 -24.28 -3.79 1.87
CA TRP A 274 -23.65 -3.69 0.56
C TRP A 274 -23.14 -5.05 0.05
N VAL A 275 -22.62 -5.90 0.95
CA VAL A 275 -22.21 -7.28 0.63
C VAL A 275 -23.42 -8.12 0.21
N ARG A 276 -24.56 -7.96 0.91
CA ARG A 276 -25.83 -8.60 0.52
C ARG A 276 -26.28 -8.16 -0.87
N GLN A 277 -26.25 -6.85 -1.11
CA GLN A 277 -26.62 -6.29 -2.42
C GLN A 277 -25.74 -6.82 -3.56
N ILE A 278 -24.44 -6.99 -3.33
CA ILE A 278 -23.54 -7.62 -4.32
C ILE A 278 -23.97 -9.06 -4.60
N GLY A 279 -24.28 -9.84 -3.56
CA GLY A 279 -24.73 -11.22 -3.70
C GLY A 279 -26.09 -11.34 -4.42
N ASP A 280 -27.02 -10.44 -4.11
CA ASP A 280 -28.31 -10.37 -4.78
C ASP A 280 -28.15 -9.98 -6.25
N ASP A 281 -27.35 -8.96 -6.56
CA ASP A 281 -27.08 -8.53 -7.94
C ASP A 281 -26.34 -9.63 -8.73
N LEU A 282 -25.39 -10.33 -8.10
CA LEU A 282 -24.68 -11.48 -8.66
C LEU A 282 -25.68 -12.55 -9.16
N VAL A 283 -26.63 -12.95 -8.32
CA VAL A 283 -27.61 -14.00 -8.67
C VAL A 283 -28.71 -13.48 -9.60
N GLN A 284 -29.28 -12.32 -9.31
CA GLN A 284 -30.45 -11.81 -10.05
C GLN A 284 -30.09 -11.29 -11.44
N ARG A 285 -28.92 -10.67 -11.60
CA ARG A 285 -28.48 -10.08 -12.87
C ARG A 285 -27.54 -10.97 -13.66
N GLY A 286 -27.10 -12.09 -13.09
CA GLY A 286 -26.13 -12.96 -13.74
C GLY A 286 -24.75 -12.30 -13.87
N HIS A 287 -24.40 -11.37 -12.98
CA HIS A 287 -23.09 -10.72 -13.01
C HIS A 287 -21.98 -11.70 -12.62
N GLU A 288 -20.75 -11.35 -12.92
CA GLU A 288 -19.54 -12.04 -12.52
C GLU A 288 -18.70 -11.07 -11.68
N VAL A 289 -18.53 -11.38 -10.40
CA VAL A 289 -17.74 -10.55 -9.48
C VAL A 289 -16.26 -10.82 -9.70
N LEU A 290 -15.46 -9.79 -9.93
CA LEU A 290 -14.01 -9.89 -10.11
C LEU A 290 -13.32 -9.19 -8.93
N THR A 291 -12.39 -9.87 -8.24
CA THR A 291 -11.69 -9.25 -7.11
C THR A 291 -10.31 -9.87 -6.87
N ILE A 292 -9.49 -9.20 -6.07
CA ILE A 292 -8.20 -9.68 -5.59
C ILE A 292 -8.33 -9.97 -4.10
N VAL A 293 -7.84 -11.14 -3.68
CA VAL A 293 -7.89 -11.58 -2.28
C VAL A 293 -6.51 -11.51 -1.67
N HIS A 294 -6.40 -10.84 -0.52
CA HIS A 294 -5.23 -10.95 0.34
C HIS A 294 -5.40 -12.14 1.27
N LEU A 295 -4.48 -13.12 1.24
CA LEU A 295 -4.61 -14.38 1.98
C LEU A 295 -4.18 -14.30 3.46
N ARG A 296 -3.89 -13.10 3.96
CA ARG A 296 -3.47 -12.89 5.36
C ARG A 296 -4.52 -13.41 6.33
N GLY A 297 -4.08 -14.23 7.29
CA GLY A 297 -4.95 -14.83 8.31
C GLY A 297 -5.93 -15.90 7.79
N LEU A 298 -5.77 -16.37 6.55
CA LEU A 298 -6.56 -17.47 5.97
C LEU A 298 -5.76 -18.77 5.80
N ILE A 299 -4.44 -18.68 5.89
CA ILE A 299 -3.53 -19.81 5.74
C ILE A 299 -2.84 -20.02 7.10
N ASN A 300 -3.10 -21.17 7.72
CA ASN A 300 -2.45 -21.58 8.96
C ASN A 300 -1.12 -22.32 8.70
N GLU A 301 -0.60 -22.29 7.48
CA GLU A 301 0.63 -22.99 7.13
C GLU A 301 1.87 -22.17 7.53
N PRO A 302 2.75 -22.72 8.38
CA PRO A 302 3.95 -22.02 8.87
C PRO A 302 5.07 -21.87 7.82
N ALA A 303 4.84 -22.24 6.55
CA ALA A 303 5.93 -22.66 5.64
C ALA A 303 6.37 -21.67 4.56
N ALA A 304 5.81 -20.47 4.43
CA ALA A 304 6.36 -19.39 3.60
C ALA A 304 5.50 -18.15 3.75
N ASP A 305 6.04 -17.13 4.43
CA ASP A 305 5.47 -15.78 4.66
C ASP A 305 4.06 -15.57 4.05
N PRO A 306 3.03 -16.23 4.61
CA PRO A 306 1.71 -16.26 4.00
C PRO A 306 1.01 -14.91 4.14
N GLU A 307 1.60 -13.98 4.89
CA GLU A 307 1.00 -12.72 5.27
C GLU A 307 0.93 -11.70 4.13
N LEU A 308 1.68 -11.88 3.04
CA LEU A 308 1.75 -10.92 1.93
C LEU A 308 1.48 -11.54 0.55
N HIS A 309 0.53 -12.48 0.47
CA HIS A 309 0.17 -13.13 -0.79
C HIS A 309 -1.20 -12.69 -1.35
N PHE A 310 -1.22 -12.30 -2.63
CA PHE A 310 -2.41 -11.89 -3.36
C PHE A 310 -2.79 -12.90 -4.43
N VAL A 311 -4.09 -13.15 -4.58
CA VAL A 311 -4.64 -14.07 -5.57
C VAL A 311 -5.84 -13.46 -6.30
N ALA A 312 -6.10 -13.94 -7.51
CA ALA A 312 -7.24 -13.51 -8.31
C ALA A 312 -8.46 -14.39 -8.02
N LEU A 313 -9.63 -13.78 -7.95
CA LEU A 313 -10.89 -14.47 -7.73
C LEU A 313 -11.96 -13.92 -8.69
N ALA A 314 -12.67 -14.82 -9.37
CA ALA A 314 -13.87 -14.49 -10.13
C ALA A 314 -15.04 -15.39 -9.69
N ILE A 315 -16.21 -14.82 -9.46
CA ILE A 315 -17.41 -15.55 -9.01
C ILE A 315 -18.50 -15.33 -10.05
N ASP A 316 -18.83 -16.38 -10.79
CA ASP A 316 -19.73 -16.36 -11.94
C ASP A 316 -21.00 -17.14 -11.62
N SER A 317 -22.11 -16.42 -11.44
CA SER A 317 -23.40 -17.05 -11.17
C SER A 317 -23.98 -17.75 -12.39
N GLY A 318 -23.69 -17.27 -13.61
CA GLY A 318 -24.18 -17.87 -14.84
C GLY A 318 -23.59 -19.26 -15.09
N ALA A 319 -22.29 -19.42 -14.83
CA ALA A 319 -21.61 -20.71 -14.90
C ALA A 319 -21.65 -21.51 -13.59
N ALA A 320 -22.15 -20.90 -12.49
CA ALA A 320 -22.02 -21.42 -11.13
C ALA A 320 -20.59 -21.87 -10.81
N ALA A 321 -19.63 -20.97 -11.02
CA ALA A 321 -18.22 -21.26 -10.83
C ALA A 321 -17.56 -20.22 -9.92
N ILE A 322 -16.74 -20.70 -8.99
CA ILE A 322 -15.74 -19.91 -8.27
C ILE A 322 -14.41 -20.16 -8.96
N ARG A 323 -13.89 -19.19 -9.70
CA ARG A 323 -12.61 -19.28 -10.38
C ARG A 323 -11.51 -18.69 -9.51
N TYR A 324 -10.48 -19.48 -9.23
CA TYR A 324 -9.39 -19.12 -8.33
C TYR A 324 -8.03 -19.17 -9.03
N GLY A 325 -7.29 -18.07 -8.98
CA GLY A 325 -5.98 -17.94 -9.62
C GLY A 325 -4.90 -17.61 -8.61
N ASP A 326 -4.09 -18.61 -8.27
CA ASP A 326 -2.89 -18.44 -7.45
C ASP A 326 -1.63 -18.63 -8.31
N SER A 327 -0.84 -17.57 -8.42
CA SER A 327 0.42 -17.57 -9.17
C SER A 327 1.50 -18.49 -8.55
N LEU A 328 1.40 -18.88 -7.29
CA LEU A 328 2.24 -19.91 -6.66
C LEU A 328 1.71 -21.34 -6.87
N GLY A 329 0.53 -21.49 -7.51
CA GLY A 329 -0.09 -22.77 -7.80
C GLY A 329 -0.63 -23.50 -6.57
N ARG A 330 -0.90 -22.78 -5.47
CA ARG A 330 -1.53 -23.37 -4.29
C ARG A 330 -3.02 -23.51 -4.51
N LYS A 331 -3.64 -24.43 -3.78
CA LYS A 331 -5.09 -24.58 -3.78
C LYS A 331 -5.71 -23.45 -2.96
N ILE A 332 -6.95 -23.09 -3.29
CA ILE A 332 -7.74 -22.14 -2.50
C ILE A 332 -7.80 -22.61 -1.02
N PRO A 333 -7.59 -21.72 -0.05
CA PRO A 333 -7.71 -22.08 1.36
C PRO A 333 -9.13 -22.56 1.71
N HIS A 334 -9.26 -23.65 2.47
CA HIS A 334 -10.56 -24.18 2.88
C HIS A 334 -11.43 -23.13 3.58
N ALA A 335 -10.84 -22.30 4.45
CA ALA A 335 -11.56 -21.23 5.14
C ALA A 335 -12.18 -20.21 4.16
N LEU A 336 -11.53 -19.94 3.03
CA LEU A 336 -12.05 -19.07 1.99
C LEU A 336 -13.18 -19.75 1.21
N VAL A 337 -13.03 -21.04 0.86
CA VAL A 337 -14.09 -21.83 0.21
C VAL A 337 -15.33 -21.85 1.08
N ASP A 338 -15.19 -22.21 2.36
CA ASP A 338 -16.32 -22.33 3.29
C ASP A 338 -17.07 -21.00 3.45
N ALA A 339 -16.34 -19.89 3.53
CA ALA A 339 -16.93 -18.55 3.62
C ALA A 339 -17.68 -18.15 2.34
N LEU A 340 -17.09 -18.40 1.17
CA LEU A 340 -17.73 -18.11 -0.13
C LEU A 340 -18.95 -18.98 -0.37
N THR A 341 -18.86 -20.29 -0.11
CA THR A 341 -19.99 -21.22 -0.24
C THR A 341 -21.12 -20.83 0.70
N TRP A 342 -20.83 -20.52 1.97
CA TRP A 342 -21.85 -20.06 2.91
C TRP A 342 -22.51 -18.75 2.46
N TRP A 343 -21.72 -17.79 1.97
CA TRP A 343 -22.23 -16.51 1.47
C TRP A 343 -23.14 -16.71 0.26
N LEU A 344 -22.73 -17.49 -0.73
CA LEU A 344 -23.53 -17.80 -1.92
C LEU A 344 -24.84 -18.50 -1.57
N LEU A 345 -24.84 -19.39 -0.58
CA LEU A 345 -26.06 -20.04 -0.07
C LEU A 345 -27.06 -19.07 0.58
N GLN A 346 -26.64 -17.84 0.91
CA GLN A 346 -27.58 -16.80 1.37
C GLN A 346 -28.39 -16.19 0.21
N HIS A 347 -27.91 -16.33 -1.03
CA HIS A 347 -28.48 -15.66 -2.20
C HIS A 347 -29.05 -16.64 -3.24
N THR A 348 -28.59 -17.89 -3.25
CA THR A 348 -29.05 -18.92 -4.21
C THR A 348 -28.93 -20.31 -3.62
N VAL A 349 -29.75 -21.24 -4.13
CA VAL A 349 -29.68 -22.68 -3.82
C VAL A 349 -28.69 -23.43 -4.72
N GLN A 350 -28.13 -22.75 -5.72
CA GLN A 350 -27.21 -23.34 -6.67
C GLN A 350 -25.85 -23.64 -6.02
N THR A 351 -25.30 -24.81 -6.32
CA THR A 351 -23.95 -25.19 -5.92
C THR A 351 -22.93 -24.66 -6.92
N PHE A 352 -21.85 -24.06 -6.44
CA PHE A 352 -20.79 -23.53 -7.29
C PHE A 352 -19.62 -24.50 -7.36
N GLU A 353 -19.13 -24.76 -8.57
CA GLU A 353 -17.92 -25.54 -8.80
C GLU A 353 -16.68 -24.66 -8.58
N LEU A 354 -15.65 -25.23 -7.95
CA LEU A 354 -14.35 -24.58 -7.88
C LEU A 354 -13.56 -24.88 -9.16
N VAL A 355 -13.18 -23.84 -9.87
CA VAL A 355 -12.47 -23.93 -11.15
C VAL A 355 -11.17 -23.14 -11.08
N ASP A 356 -10.14 -23.57 -11.80
CA ASP A 356 -8.89 -22.81 -11.89
C ASP A 356 -9.10 -21.56 -12.78
N LEU A 357 -8.68 -20.41 -12.27
CA LEU A 357 -8.57 -19.18 -13.07
C LEU A 357 -7.17 -19.15 -13.71
N PRO A 358 -7.06 -19.08 -15.05
CA PRO A 358 -5.76 -19.00 -15.70
C PRO A 358 -4.91 -17.85 -15.17
N ILE A 359 -3.72 -18.16 -14.66
CA ILE A 359 -2.77 -17.21 -14.11
C ILE A 359 -1.34 -17.68 -14.41
N THR A 360 -0.44 -16.73 -14.62
CA THR A 360 0.98 -17.04 -14.79
C THR A 360 1.59 -17.52 -13.49
N ARG A 361 2.39 -18.59 -13.58
CA ARG A 361 3.20 -19.06 -12.45
C ARG A 361 4.29 -18.05 -12.08
N GLN A 362 4.30 -17.62 -10.83
CA GLN A 362 5.29 -16.74 -10.25
C GLN A 362 6.59 -17.51 -9.94
N HIS A 363 7.73 -16.81 -10.08
CA HIS A 363 9.07 -17.34 -9.79
C HIS A 363 9.86 -16.48 -8.80
N ASP A 364 9.25 -15.41 -8.27
CA ASP A 364 9.81 -14.52 -7.25
C ASP A 364 8.91 -14.48 -6.01
N GLY A 365 9.26 -13.66 -5.01
CA GLY A 365 8.46 -13.52 -3.79
C GLY A 365 7.36 -12.46 -3.82
N HIS A 366 7.34 -11.52 -4.79
CA HIS A 366 6.64 -10.23 -4.64
C HIS A 366 5.70 -9.84 -5.80
N SER A 367 5.63 -10.65 -6.86
CA SER A 367 4.84 -10.41 -8.07
C SER A 367 3.39 -10.89 -8.01
N CYS A 368 2.96 -11.52 -6.90
CA CYS A 368 1.63 -12.12 -6.75
C CYS A 368 0.49 -11.14 -7.05
N GLY A 369 0.55 -9.90 -6.52
CA GLY A 369 -0.47 -8.88 -6.78
C GLY A 369 -0.54 -8.46 -8.25
N THR A 370 0.61 -8.24 -8.89
CA THR A 370 0.68 -7.91 -10.33
C THR A 370 0.10 -9.02 -11.19
N LEU A 371 0.43 -10.27 -10.89
CA LEU A 371 -0.05 -11.43 -11.63
C LEU A 371 -1.54 -11.70 -11.38
N ALA A 372 -2.02 -11.48 -10.16
CA ALA A 372 -3.45 -11.57 -9.83
C ALA A 372 -4.26 -10.54 -10.64
N HIS A 373 -3.81 -9.29 -10.69
CA HIS A 373 -4.46 -8.28 -11.50
C HIS A 373 -4.45 -8.62 -13.00
N ASN A 374 -3.31 -9.06 -13.55
CA ASN A 374 -3.22 -9.47 -14.94
C ASN A 374 -4.14 -10.66 -15.27
N ALA A 375 -4.31 -11.62 -14.35
CA ALA A 375 -5.24 -12.73 -14.53
C ALA A 375 -6.70 -12.24 -14.64
N LEU A 376 -7.10 -11.25 -13.84
CA LEU A 376 -8.43 -10.64 -13.96
C LEU A 376 -8.61 -9.87 -15.28
N GLU A 377 -7.61 -9.11 -15.72
CA GLU A 377 -7.67 -8.43 -17.03
C GLU A 377 -7.73 -9.43 -18.19
N HIS A 378 -6.96 -10.53 -18.12
CA HIS A 378 -7.01 -11.61 -19.10
C HIS A 378 -8.37 -12.31 -19.11
N HIS A 379 -8.96 -12.54 -17.94
CA HIS A 379 -10.28 -13.15 -17.82
C HIS A 379 -11.38 -12.26 -18.42
N LEU A 380 -11.25 -10.94 -18.27
CA LEU A 380 -12.17 -9.96 -18.85
C LEU A 380 -12.10 -9.94 -20.39
N ASP A 381 -10.89 -9.91 -20.97
CA ASP A 381 -10.68 -9.90 -22.42
C ASP A 381 -9.49 -10.77 -22.85
N PRO A 382 -9.66 -12.10 -22.94
CA PRO A 382 -8.56 -13.01 -23.26
C PRO A 382 -8.04 -12.84 -24.70
N SER A 383 -8.82 -12.17 -25.56
CA SER A 383 -8.44 -11.88 -26.94
C SER A 383 -7.37 -10.80 -27.00
N LYS A 384 -7.54 -9.71 -26.22
CA LYS A 384 -6.65 -8.55 -26.22
C LYS A 384 -5.59 -8.59 -25.11
N VAL A 385 -5.94 -9.07 -23.92
CA VAL A 385 -5.03 -9.18 -22.79
C VAL A 385 -4.48 -10.60 -22.73
N LYS A 386 -3.16 -10.75 -22.79
CA LYS A 386 -2.49 -12.04 -22.61
C LYS A 386 -1.99 -12.17 -21.19
N LEU A 387 -1.96 -13.41 -20.69
CA LEU A 387 -1.25 -13.71 -19.45
C LEU A 387 0.22 -13.33 -19.60
N VAL A 388 0.71 -12.52 -18.66
CA VAL A 388 2.08 -12.01 -18.64
C VAL A 388 3.03 -13.18 -18.51
N VAL A 389 4.04 -13.31 -19.37
CA VAL A 389 5.08 -14.33 -19.17
C VAL A 389 5.88 -13.99 -17.91
N ALA A 390 6.24 -14.97 -17.08
CA ALA A 390 6.91 -14.74 -15.78
C ALA A 390 8.16 -13.84 -15.87
N LYS A 391 8.96 -13.96 -16.95
CA LYS A 391 10.14 -13.10 -17.18
C LYS A 391 9.81 -11.63 -17.49
N SER A 392 8.56 -11.34 -17.83
CA SER A 392 8.07 -10.03 -18.28
C SER A 392 7.22 -9.33 -17.22
N VAL A 393 7.18 -9.83 -15.98
CA VAL A 393 6.41 -9.18 -14.90
C VAL A 393 6.92 -7.76 -14.59
N ALA A 394 8.22 -7.51 -14.77
CA ALA A 394 8.77 -6.15 -14.66
C ALA A 394 8.08 -5.17 -15.63
N ALA A 395 7.85 -5.58 -16.88
CA ALA A 395 7.12 -4.76 -17.86
C ALA A 395 5.70 -4.49 -17.38
N GLU A 396 5.02 -5.51 -16.84
CA GLU A 396 3.67 -5.37 -16.35
C GLU A 396 3.57 -4.37 -15.17
N ARG A 397 4.54 -4.42 -14.24
CA ARG A 397 4.63 -3.45 -13.14
C ARG A 397 4.79 -2.01 -13.65
N LEU A 398 5.65 -1.81 -14.65
CA LEU A 398 5.84 -0.50 -15.29
C LEU A 398 4.55 -0.02 -15.97
N ARG A 399 3.88 -0.90 -16.72
CA ARG A 399 2.61 -0.60 -17.38
C ARG A 399 1.51 -0.20 -16.39
N LEU A 400 1.42 -0.90 -15.26
CA LEU A 400 0.45 -0.59 -14.20
C LEU A 400 0.77 0.72 -13.50
N PHE A 401 2.05 1.01 -13.21
CA PHE A 401 2.47 2.30 -12.69
C PHE A 401 2.09 3.45 -13.65
N ILE A 402 2.36 3.29 -14.95
CA ILE A 402 2.03 4.29 -15.98
C ILE A 402 0.52 4.58 -15.99
N GLN A 403 -0.32 3.55 -15.93
CA GLN A 403 -1.77 3.72 -15.88
C GLN A 403 -2.22 4.52 -14.65
N VAL A 404 -1.71 4.16 -13.47
CA VAL A 404 -2.01 4.86 -12.21
C VAL A 404 -1.59 6.33 -12.30
N VAL A 405 -0.36 6.60 -12.73
CA VAL A 405 0.16 7.97 -12.85
C VAL A 405 -0.64 8.81 -13.85
N ARG A 406 -0.95 8.27 -15.03
CA ARG A 406 -1.74 8.98 -16.05
C ARG A 406 -3.14 9.33 -15.57
N LEU A 407 -3.79 8.41 -14.86
CA LEU A 407 -5.10 8.66 -14.27
C LEU A 407 -5.03 9.80 -13.25
N VAL A 408 -4.07 9.73 -12.31
CA VAL A 408 -3.86 10.78 -11.31
C VAL A 408 -3.55 12.15 -11.96
N MET A 409 -2.71 12.19 -12.99
CA MET A 409 -2.39 13.43 -13.70
C MET A 409 -3.60 14.03 -14.42
N THR A 410 -4.40 13.20 -15.09
CA THR A 410 -5.62 13.63 -15.79
C THR A 410 -6.61 14.29 -14.82
N LEU A 411 -6.84 13.65 -13.67
CA LEU A 411 -7.80 14.11 -12.67
C LEU A 411 -7.35 15.38 -11.94
N ASN A 412 -6.05 15.53 -11.70
CA ASN A 412 -5.50 16.76 -11.11
C ASN A 412 -5.49 17.95 -12.10
N SER A 413 -5.31 17.69 -13.40
CA SER A 413 -5.30 18.74 -14.43
C SER A 413 -6.69 19.34 -14.67
N GLY A 414 -7.76 18.56 -14.52
CA GLY A 414 -9.14 19.03 -14.70
C GLY A 414 -9.61 20.04 -13.64
N HIS A 415 -8.94 20.11 -12.49
CA HIS A 415 -9.36 20.98 -11.38
C HIS A 415 -8.81 22.40 -11.45
N SER A 416 -7.76 22.66 -12.24
CA SER A 416 -7.14 24.00 -12.30
C SER A 416 -7.91 25.00 -13.17
N GLY A 417 -9.01 24.59 -13.81
CA GLY A 417 -9.67 25.37 -14.86
C GLY A 417 -10.91 26.19 -14.46
N ASN A 418 -11.49 26.03 -13.26
CA ASN A 418 -12.80 26.64 -12.97
C ASN A 418 -13.12 26.84 -11.48
N SER A 419 -12.12 27.08 -10.63
CA SER A 419 -12.30 27.21 -9.18
C SER A 419 -12.93 28.53 -8.70
N ASP A 420 -13.69 29.24 -9.54
CA ASP A 420 -14.55 30.35 -9.11
C ASP A 420 -16.05 30.03 -9.10
N GLU A 421 -16.53 28.90 -9.64
CA GLU A 421 -18.00 28.73 -9.73
C GLU A 421 -18.56 27.29 -9.86
N LEU A 422 -18.00 26.27 -9.19
CA LEU A 422 -18.69 24.97 -9.13
C LEU A 422 -18.60 24.29 -7.76
N ALA A 423 -19.78 24.09 -7.17
CA ALA A 423 -20.02 23.33 -5.96
C ALA A 423 -19.54 21.86 -6.13
N PRO A 424 -19.11 21.20 -5.04
CA PRO A 424 -18.51 19.87 -5.11
C PRO A 424 -19.50 18.82 -5.62
N VAL A 425 -19.10 18.09 -6.67
CA VAL A 425 -19.80 16.89 -7.16
C VAL A 425 -19.66 15.80 -6.09
N GLN A 426 -20.80 15.39 -5.52
CA GLN A 426 -20.88 14.28 -4.57
C GLN A 426 -20.56 12.96 -5.29
N SER A 427 -19.51 12.27 -4.82
CA SER A 427 -19.24 10.87 -5.15
C SER A 427 -20.41 10.01 -4.67
N MET A 428 -21.05 9.25 -5.57
CA MET A 428 -22.13 8.31 -5.24
C MET A 428 -21.62 6.92 -4.85
N ALA A 429 -20.44 6.81 -4.24
CA ALA A 429 -20.12 5.65 -3.42
C ALA A 429 -20.89 5.77 -2.10
N PRO A 430 -21.62 4.74 -1.62
CA PRO A 430 -22.28 4.80 -0.33
C PRO A 430 -21.21 4.86 0.77
N ALA A 431 -20.89 6.08 1.20
CA ALA A 431 -20.13 6.30 2.41
C ALA A 431 -20.93 5.70 3.57
N ALA A 432 -20.36 4.69 4.24
CA ALA A 432 -20.83 4.23 5.53
C ALA A 432 -20.57 5.33 6.58
N HIS A 433 -21.38 6.38 6.56
CA HIS A 433 -21.49 7.32 7.65
C HIS A 433 -22.60 6.85 8.60
N ASP A 434 -22.18 6.53 9.82
CA ASP A 434 -23.04 6.45 10.99
C ASP A 434 -23.86 7.72 11.13
N ASN A 435 -25.18 7.60 11.04
CA ASN A 435 -26.10 8.56 11.62
C ASN A 435 -27.35 7.83 12.12
N THR A 436 -27.50 7.87 13.45
CA THR A 436 -28.70 7.59 14.21
C THR A 436 -29.77 8.65 13.91
N SER A 437 -30.91 8.26 13.34
CA SER A 437 -32.26 8.73 13.69
C SER A 437 -33.28 8.13 12.72
N SER A 438 -34.45 7.84 13.25
CA SER A 438 -35.62 7.17 12.67
C SER A 438 -36.34 7.99 11.59
N ASP A 439 -36.83 7.34 10.54
CA ASP A 439 -38.27 7.11 10.27
C ASP A 439 -38.50 6.57 8.86
N ASP A 440 -39.42 5.63 8.75
CA ASP A 440 -39.82 4.89 7.55
C ASP A 440 -40.53 5.78 6.52
N ILE A 441 -39.96 5.90 5.32
CA ILE A 441 -40.70 6.27 4.10
C ILE A 441 -40.29 5.32 2.97
N VAL A 442 -41.23 4.46 2.59
CA VAL A 442 -41.15 3.62 1.39
C VAL A 442 -41.30 4.51 0.16
N MET A 443 -40.25 4.60 -0.66
CA MET A 443 -40.31 5.18 -2.00
C MET A 443 -40.05 4.11 -3.07
N PRO A 444 -40.78 4.12 -4.20
CA PRO A 444 -40.55 3.21 -5.31
C PRO A 444 -39.27 3.59 -6.08
N PRO A 445 -38.67 2.66 -6.84
CA PRO A 445 -37.40 2.89 -7.50
C PRO A 445 -37.54 3.93 -8.64
N PRO A 446 -36.54 4.80 -8.85
CA PRO A 446 -36.53 5.68 -10.01
C PRO A 446 -36.16 4.90 -11.28
N SER A 447 -36.98 5.05 -12.31
CA SER A 447 -36.68 4.69 -13.69
C SER A 447 -35.52 5.54 -14.22
N LEU A 448 -34.49 4.89 -14.74
CA LEU A 448 -33.28 5.52 -15.25
C LEU A 448 -33.41 5.76 -16.76
N ASP A 449 -34.03 6.87 -17.15
CA ASP A 449 -33.93 7.40 -18.51
C ASP A 449 -32.84 8.47 -18.53
N ILE A 450 -31.63 8.08 -18.94
CA ILE A 450 -30.57 9.03 -19.31
C ILE A 450 -30.38 8.95 -20.82
N ALA A 451 -30.90 9.98 -21.51
CA ALA A 451 -30.59 10.27 -22.90
C ALA A 451 -29.16 10.82 -22.99
N ILE A 452 -28.25 10.01 -23.55
CA ILE A 452 -26.93 10.48 -23.96
C ILE A 452 -27.09 11.12 -25.34
N SER A 453 -26.92 12.43 -25.41
CA SER A 453 -26.81 13.18 -26.67
C SER A 453 -25.47 12.87 -27.32
N LEU A 454 -25.47 12.01 -28.35
CA LEU A 454 -24.33 11.83 -29.24
C LEU A 454 -24.28 13.00 -30.23
N VAL A 455 -23.15 13.71 -30.23
CA VAL A 455 -22.76 14.61 -31.33
C VAL A 455 -22.23 13.73 -32.46
N GLU A 456 -23.08 13.47 -33.46
CA GLU A 456 -22.67 12.89 -34.74
C GLU A 456 -22.03 13.96 -35.62
N SER A 457 -20.72 13.88 -35.83
CA SER A 457 -20.07 14.50 -36.99
C SER A 457 -19.72 13.40 -37.98
N GLY A 458 -20.63 13.19 -38.94
CA GLY A 458 -20.40 12.32 -40.07
C GLY A 458 -19.41 12.92 -41.06
N GLN A 459 -18.52 12.10 -41.59
CA GLN A 459 -18.05 12.22 -42.97
C GLN A 459 -17.74 10.82 -43.52
N THR A 460 -18.56 10.44 -44.48
CA THR A 460 -18.47 9.23 -45.30
C THR A 460 -17.42 9.39 -46.39
N ALA A 461 -16.60 8.37 -46.62
CA ALA A 461 -16.11 8.05 -47.96
C ALA A 461 -15.87 6.54 -48.10
N ARG A 462 -16.61 5.94 -49.04
CA ARG A 462 -16.52 4.55 -49.50
C ARG A 462 -15.24 4.35 -50.30
N SER A 463 -14.65 3.15 -50.23
CA SER A 463 -14.00 2.45 -51.36
C SER A 463 -13.85 0.96 -51.07
N ALA A 464 -13.99 0.16 -52.12
CA ALA A 464 -14.34 -1.26 -52.18
C ALA A 464 -13.15 -2.24 -51.91
N PRO A 465 -13.38 -3.57 -51.87
CA PRO A 465 -12.42 -4.56 -51.37
C PRO A 465 -11.47 -5.06 -52.46
N VAL A 466 -10.22 -5.33 -52.07
CA VAL A 466 -9.26 -6.09 -52.90
C VAL A 466 -8.87 -7.36 -52.14
N SER A 467 -9.30 -8.48 -52.70
CA SER A 467 -8.83 -9.82 -52.39
C SER A 467 -7.37 -9.97 -52.80
N THR A 468 -6.50 -10.47 -51.92
CA THR A 468 -5.27 -11.15 -52.35
C THR A 468 -4.96 -12.32 -51.42
N GLU A 469 -4.51 -13.37 -52.07
CA GLU A 469 -4.29 -14.72 -51.57
C GLU A 469 -3.05 -14.82 -50.66
N SER A 470 -3.04 -15.91 -49.89
CA SER A 470 -1.95 -16.40 -49.05
C SER A 470 -0.64 -16.62 -49.83
N PRO A 471 0.52 -16.71 -49.16
CA PRO A 471 0.95 -18.06 -48.79
C PRO A 471 1.68 -18.20 -47.45
N ALA A 472 1.57 -19.42 -46.92
CA ALA A 472 2.27 -19.95 -45.75
C ALA A 472 3.80 -19.83 -45.83
N PRO A 473 4.50 -19.61 -44.69
CA PRO A 473 5.92 -19.87 -44.59
C PRO A 473 6.21 -21.29 -44.09
N LYS A 474 7.28 -21.81 -44.67
CA LYS A 474 7.81 -23.16 -44.65
C LYS A 474 8.47 -23.52 -43.31
N ASP A 475 8.39 -24.80 -43.00
CA ASP A 475 9.19 -25.51 -42.02
C ASP A 475 10.69 -25.22 -42.21
N LEU A 476 11.35 -24.82 -41.12
CA LEU A 476 12.80 -24.77 -40.99
C LEU A 476 13.18 -25.68 -39.83
N ASP A 477 13.58 -26.90 -40.18
CA ASP A 477 14.37 -27.80 -39.35
C ASP A 477 15.70 -27.12 -38.98
N VAL A 478 15.87 -26.83 -37.69
CA VAL A 478 17.18 -26.47 -37.13
C VAL A 478 17.62 -27.58 -36.18
N GLN A 479 18.62 -28.32 -36.63
CA GLN A 479 19.37 -29.29 -35.84
C GLN A 479 20.04 -28.59 -34.65
N MET A 480 19.67 -28.98 -33.43
CA MET A 480 20.39 -28.66 -32.20
C MET A 480 21.53 -29.68 -32.01
N SER A 481 22.76 -29.25 -32.23
CA SER A 481 23.96 -29.97 -31.81
C SER A 481 24.22 -29.78 -30.32
N GLY A 482 24.70 -30.86 -29.70
CA GLY A 482 24.79 -31.02 -28.25
C GLY A 482 25.77 -30.11 -27.55
N VAL A 483 25.43 -29.80 -26.29
CA VAL A 483 26.33 -29.29 -25.28
C VAL A 483 26.23 -30.24 -24.09
N GLU A 484 27.38 -30.81 -23.73
CA GLU A 484 27.59 -31.71 -22.59
C GLU A 484 27.26 -31.03 -21.25
N PRO A 485 26.77 -31.77 -20.24
CA PRO A 485 26.55 -31.23 -18.91
C PRO A 485 27.86 -31.21 -18.11
N VAL A 486 28.19 -30.03 -17.57
CA VAL A 486 29.20 -29.84 -16.53
C VAL A 486 28.67 -30.41 -15.22
N GLU A 487 29.42 -31.35 -14.65
CA GLU A 487 29.15 -32.03 -13.37
C GLU A 487 29.03 -31.03 -12.21
N ARG A 488 27.95 -31.19 -11.43
CA ARG A 488 27.78 -30.57 -10.12
C ARG A 488 28.45 -31.44 -9.07
N HIS A 489 29.35 -30.84 -8.27
CA HIS A 489 29.80 -31.43 -7.02
C HIS A 489 28.71 -31.28 -5.95
N ASP A 490 28.08 -32.40 -5.60
CA ASP A 490 27.23 -32.50 -4.41
C ASP A 490 28.10 -32.65 -3.15
N ALA A 491 27.90 -31.72 -2.21
CA ALA A 491 28.41 -31.83 -0.85
C ALA A 491 27.54 -32.81 -0.06
N VAL A 492 28.11 -33.96 0.27
CA VAL A 492 27.50 -34.98 1.14
C VAL A 492 27.54 -34.48 2.59
N CYS A 493 26.38 -34.12 3.13
CA CYS A 493 26.17 -34.01 4.59
C CYS A 493 25.84 -35.39 5.14
N SER A 494 26.78 -35.97 5.88
CA SER A 494 26.60 -37.20 6.67
C SER A 494 25.67 -36.94 7.86
N VAL A 495 24.51 -37.61 7.87
CA VAL A 495 23.61 -37.73 9.02
C VAL A 495 24.01 -38.97 9.82
N GLY A 496 24.37 -38.77 11.09
CA GLY A 496 24.61 -39.85 12.05
C GLY A 496 23.30 -40.51 12.45
N VAL A 497 23.22 -41.82 12.27
CA VAL A 497 22.15 -42.69 12.79
C VAL A 497 22.53 -43.07 14.22
N SER A 498 21.68 -42.71 15.19
CA SER A 498 21.70 -43.31 16.52
C SER A 498 20.63 -44.39 16.56
N GLU A 499 21.07 -45.63 16.73
CA GLU A 499 20.25 -46.74 17.19
C GLU A 499 19.82 -46.45 18.64
N ASP A 500 18.52 -46.53 18.92
CA ASP A 500 18.02 -47.19 20.12
C ASP A 500 16.50 -47.33 20.03
N GLY A 501 16.08 -48.59 19.90
CA GLY A 501 14.70 -49.00 19.88
C GLY A 501 14.16 -49.19 21.28
N HIS A 502 13.12 -48.44 21.63
CA HIS A 502 12.17 -48.87 22.65
C HIS A 502 10.75 -48.45 22.29
N VAL A 503 9.97 -49.46 21.86
CA VAL A 503 8.52 -49.38 21.71
C VAL A 503 7.90 -49.59 23.08
N LYS A 504 7.24 -48.56 23.61
CA LYS A 504 6.31 -48.68 24.74
C LYS A 504 4.93 -48.21 24.27
N VAL A 505 4.03 -49.18 24.11
CA VAL A 505 2.61 -48.93 23.84
C VAL A 505 1.93 -48.62 25.17
N GLU A 506 1.49 -47.38 25.36
CA GLU A 506 0.60 -46.99 26.46
C GLU A 506 -0.65 -46.29 25.93
N GLY A 507 -1.78 -46.68 26.53
CA GLY A 507 -3.12 -46.52 26.00
C GLY A 507 -3.72 -45.11 25.99
N THR A 508 -4.75 -45.05 25.16
CA THR A 508 -5.72 -43.99 24.91
C THR A 508 -6.29 -43.32 26.16
N LYS A 509 -6.06 -42.00 26.27
CA LYS A 509 -6.93 -41.03 26.98
C LYS A 509 -7.15 -39.78 26.13
N GLN A 510 -7.95 -39.90 25.06
CA GLN A 510 -8.50 -38.76 24.33
C GLN A 510 -9.88 -38.41 24.92
N ASN A 511 -9.93 -37.53 25.92
CA ASN A 511 -11.12 -36.67 26.13
C ASN A 511 -10.97 -35.51 27.14
N ALA A 512 -9.76 -35.05 27.48
CA ALA A 512 -9.57 -33.95 28.43
C ALA A 512 -8.88 -32.69 27.86
N MET A 513 -8.55 -32.65 26.56
CA MET A 513 -7.74 -31.57 25.97
C MET A 513 -8.50 -30.51 25.13
N LYS A 514 -9.82 -30.62 24.99
CA LYS A 514 -10.60 -29.71 24.11
C LYS A 514 -10.94 -28.35 24.71
N GLN A 515 -10.85 -28.16 26.03
CA GLN A 515 -11.14 -26.86 26.66
C GLN A 515 -9.95 -25.87 26.69
N PRO A 516 -8.68 -26.27 26.93
CA PRO A 516 -7.57 -25.31 26.93
C PRO A 516 -7.17 -24.81 25.52
N MET A 517 -7.51 -25.52 24.44
CA MET A 517 -7.29 -25.03 23.07
C MET A 517 -8.22 -23.87 22.71
N LEU A 518 -9.52 -23.98 23.01
CA LEU A 518 -10.49 -22.92 22.71
C LEU A 518 -10.19 -21.60 23.45
N GLN A 519 -9.59 -21.67 24.64
CA GLN A 519 -9.19 -20.47 25.38
C GLN A 519 -7.91 -19.84 24.81
N ARG A 520 -7.02 -20.66 24.25
CA ARG A 520 -5.79 -20.19 23.60
C ARG A 520 -6.08 -19.49 22.28
N ASP A 521 -7.00 -20.04 21.48
CA ASP A 521 -7.42 -19.43 20.21
C ASP A 521 -8.11 -18.06 20.44
N LYS A 522 -8.94 -17.94 21.49
CA LYS A 522 -9.55 -16.65 21.87
C LYS A 522 -8.55 -15.60 22.34
N ASN A 523 -7.48 -16.01 23.02
CA ASN A 523 -6.45 -15.08 23.48
C ASN A 523 -5.59 -14.59 22.31
N ILE A 524 -5.29 -15.46 21.33
CA ILE A 524 -4.57 -15.09 20.11
C ILE A 524 -5.41 -14.09 19.28
N GLU A 525 -6.70 -14.36 19.09
CA GLU A 525 -7.61 -13.44 18.38
C GLU A 525 -7.71 -12.05 19.06
N GLN A 526 -7.63 -12.00 20.40
CA GLN A 526 -7.69 -10.74 21.13
C GLN A 526 -6.38 -9.94 21.06
N GLU A 527 -5.22 -10.61 21.04
CA GLU A 527 -3.92 -9.97 20.84
C GLU A 527 -3.78 -9.44 19.41
N GLU A 528 -4.17 -10.21 18.39
CA GLU A 528 -4.14 -9.79 16.98
C GLU A 528 -5.06 -8.59 16.71
N TRP A 529 -6.22 -8.53 17.36
CA TRP A 529 -7.14 -7.39 17.24
C TRP A 529 -6.58 -6.12 17.90
N MET A 530 -5.88 -6.24 19.04
CA MET A 530 -5.21 -5.11 19.68
C MET A 530 -4.05 -4.57 18.83
N ASP A 531 -3.24 -5.44 18.21
CA ASP A 531 -2.15 -5.02 17.34
C ASP A 531 -2.65 -4.30 16.08
N PHE A 532 -3.75 -4.78 15.48
CA PHE A 532 -4.42 -4.09 14.37
C PHE A 532 -4.92 -2.70 14.78
N GLU A 533 -5.55 -2.58 15.95
CA GLU A 533 -6.06 -1.29 16.45
C GLU A 533 -4.91 -0.30 16.74
N ILE A 534 -3.78 -0.79 17.28
CA ILE A 534 -2.57 0.01 17.53
C ILE A 534 -1.97 0.53 16.21
N GLN A 535 -1.81 -0.34 15.19
CA GLN A 535 -1.28 0.06 13.89
C GLN A 535 -2.18 1.08 13.19
N THR A 536 -3.49 0.90 13.27
CA THR A 536 -4.48 1.82 12.67
C THR A 536 -4.48 3.19 13.36
N LYS A 537 -4.37 3.22 14.70
CA LYS A 537 -4.23 4.46 15.49
C LYS A 537 -2.90 5.17 15.22
N ALA A 538 -1.81 4.42 15.05
CA ALA A 538 -0.50 4.97 14.70
C ALA A 538 -0.50 5.63 13.31
N ALA A 539 -1.09 4.97 12.31
CA ALA A 539 -1.25 5.52 10.96
C ALA A 539 -2.11 6.80 10.96
N SER A 540 -3.26 6.79 11.63
CA SER A 540 -4.13 7.97 11.75
C SER A 540 -3.44 9.14 12.50
N SER A 541 -2.64 8.83 13.53
CA SER A 541 -1.87 9.83 14.28
C SER A 541 -0.76 10.45 13.42
N LEU A 542 -0.04 9.63 12.64
CA LEU A 542 0.97 10.10 11.69
C LEU A 542 0.34 10.98 10.61
N GLU A 543 -0.84 10.62 10.11
CA GLU A 543 -1.56 11.37 9.09
C GLU A 543 -2.11 12.71 9.62
N LYS A 544 -2.59 12.74 10.87
CA LYS A 544 -2.93 14.01 11.55
C LYS A 544 -1.71 14.90 11.74
N LYS A 545 -0.55 14.33 12.10
CA LYS A 545 0.72 15.07 12.20
C LYS A 545 1.18 15.60 10.84
N ARG A 546 1.05 14.81 9.77
CA ARG A 546 1.33 15.22 8.39
C ARG A 546 0.35 16.29 7.89
N ALA A 547 -0.94 16.19 8.22
CA ALA A 547 -1.93 17.21 7.88
C ALA A 547 -1.69 18.52 8.65
N ALA A 548 -1.24 18.45 9.89
CA ALA A 548 -0.78 19.60 10.66
C ALA A 548 0.53 20.20 10.13
N TRP A 549 1.43 19.36 9.59
CA TRP A 549 2.64 19.82 8.89
C TRP A 549 2.33 20.58 7.59
N ARG A 550 1.23 20.21 6.90
CA ARG A 550 0.79 20.85 5.64
C ARG A 550 0.08 22.20 5.85
N LYS A 551 -0.44 22.47 7.05
CA LYS A 551 -1.11 23.75 7.40
C LYS A 551 -0.08 24.70 7.99
#